data_AF-A0A2V6G0J4-F1
#
_entry.id   AF-A0A2V6G0J4-F1
#
_cell.length_a   1.000
_cell.length_b   1.000
_cell.length_c   1.000
_cell.angle_alpha   90.00
_cell.angle_beta   90.00
_cell.angle_gamma   90.00
#
_symmetry.space_group_name_H-M   'P 1'
#
loop_
_entity.id
_entity.type
_entity.pdbx_description
1 polymer ?
#
loop_
_entity_poly.entity_id
_entity_poly.type
_entity_poly.pdbx_seq_one_letter_code
_entity_poly.pdbx_strand_id
1 'polypeptide(L)'
;MISADKRQLKAIFFDAVGTLFYLNGSVGQHYALVADEIGLKLNADKLDRAFASAWKQMPARPAIDGSRPDDDKGWWRQLVDLVLNDVAPSLNELD
;
A
#
# COMPACT_ATOMS: atom_id res chain seq x y z
N MET A 1 4.35 -2.03 54.35
CA MET A 1 5.11 -1.30 53.31
C MET A 1 5.16 -2.21 52.08
N ILE A 2 4.29 -2.00 51.10
CA ILE A 2 4.26 -2.83 49.88
C ILE A 2 5.18 -2.14 48.88
N SER A 3 6.39 -2.68 48.71
CA SER A 3 7.26 -2.28 47.61
C SER A 3 6.70 -2.92 46.35
N ALA A 4 6.01 -2.13 45.52
CA ALA A 4 5.57 -2.60 44.23
C ALA A 4 6.83 -2.81 43.36
N ASP A 5 7.10 -4.06 43.00
CA ASP A 5 8.10 -4.41 42.00
C ASP A 5 7.71 -3.73 40.68
N LYS A 6 8.33 -2.59 40.40
CA LYS A 6 8.23 -1.88 39.13
C LYS A 6 8.93 -2.75 38.09
N ARG A 7 8.21 -3.73 37.53
CA ARG A 7 8.61 -4.40 36.29
C ARG A 7 8.91 -3.32 35.26
N GLN A 8 10.21 -3.08 35.06
CA GLN A 8 10.71 -1.95 34.30
C GLN A 8 10.40 -2.22 32.83
N LEU A 9 9.52 -1.42 32.24
CA LEU A 9 9.17 -1.51 30.83
C LEU A 9 10.44 -1.43 29.97
N LYS A 10 10.70 -2.47 29.17
CA LYS A 10 11.94 -2.60 28.38
C LYS A 10 11.77 -2.18 26.92
N ALA A 11 10.57 -2.31 26.36
CA ALA A 11 10.28 -1.96 24.99
C ALA A 11 8.80 -1.57 24.82
N ILE A 12 8.54 -0.70 23.84
CA ILE A 12 7.21 -0.40 23.30
C ILE A 12 7.31 -0.59 21.80
N PHE A 13 6.40 -1.38 21.24
CA PHE A 13 6.27 -1.56 19.81
C PHE A 13 5.14 -0.65 19.32
N PHE A 14 5.38 0.06 18.23
CA PHE A 14 4.39 0.90 17.57
C PHE A 14 4.08 0.29 16.22
N ASP A 15 2.79 0.24 15.90
CA ASP A 15 2.40 0.17 14.50
C ASP A 15 2.83 1.47 13.79
N ALA A 16 2.95 1.45 12.47
CA ALA A 16 3.42 2.59 11.70
C ALA A 16 2.25 3.44 11.17
N VAL A 17 1.45 2.86 10.28
CA VAL A 17 0.37 3.58 9.57
C VAL A 17 -0.81 3.82 10.50
N GLY A 18 -1.22 5.08 10.66
CA GLY A 18 -2.30 5.45 11.58
C GLY A 18 -1.86 5.61 13.03
N THR A 19 -0.57 5.36 13.33
CA THR A 19 0.03 5.61 14.65
C THR A 19 1.17 6.64 14.55
N LEU A 20 2.20 6.35 13.75
CA LEU A 20 3.36 7.22 13.56
C LEU A 20 3.21 8.15 12.35
N PHE A 21 2.54 7.71 11.28
CA PHE A 21 2.29 8.53 10.10
C PHE A 21 0.99 8.15 9.38
N TYR A 22 0.53 9.04 8.51
CA TYR A 22 -0.66 8.90 7.68
C TYR A 22 -0.36 9.23 6.22
N LEU A 23 -1.17 8.71 5.29
CA LEU A 23 -1.12 9.13 3.89
C LEU A 23 -1.77 10.51 3.73
N ASN A 24 -1.12 11.41 3.00
CA ASN A 24 -1.69 12.71 2.67
C ASN A 24 -2.59 12.61 1.43
N GLY A 25 -3.75 11.97 1.58
CA GLY A 25 -4.67 11.67 0.49
C GLY A 25 -4.92 10.17 0.33
N SER A 26 -5.92 9.82 -0.48
CA SER A 26 -6.26 8.42 -0.78
C SER A 26 -5.27 7.79 -1.75
N VAL A 27 -5.27 6.46 -1.84
CA VAL A 27 -4.39 5.73 -2.78
C VAL A 27 -4.74 6.12 -4.22
N GLY A 28 -6.04 6.22 -4.52
CA GLY A 28 -6.54 6.64 -5.83
C GLY A 28 -6.12 8.06 -6.21
N GLN A 29 -6.05 8.99 -5.25
CA GLN A 29 -5.52 10.34 -5.49
C GLN A 29 -4.05 10.32 -5.91
N HIS A 30 -3.22 9.50 -5.26
CA HIS A 30 -1.80 9.37 -5.61
C HIS A 30 -1.62 8.69 -6.98
N TYR A 31 -2.41 7.66 -7.28
CA TYR A 31 -2.40 7.02 -8.61
C TYR A 31 -2.82 8.01 -9.70
N ALA A 32 -3.87 8.80 -9.48
CA ALA A 32 -4.34 9.80 -10.44
C ALA A 32 -3.30 10.91 -10.66
N LEU A 33 -2.59 11.33 -9.60
CA LEU A 33 -1.50 12.30 -9.68
C LEU A 33 -0.38 11.80 -10.60
N VAL A 34 0.14 10.60 -10.34
CA VAL A 34 1.24 10.02 -11.14
C VAL A 34 0.78 9.73 -12.58
N ALA A 35 -0.46 9.28 -12.76
CA ALA A 35 -1.03 9.09 -14.10
C ALA A 35 -1.07 10.42 -14.87
N ASP A 36 -1.39 11.52 -14.21
CA ASP A 36 -1.44 12.83 -14.85
C ASP A 36 -0.06 13.32 -15.29
N GLU A 37 0.98 13.03 -14.51
CA GLU A 37 2.38 13.35 -14.84
C GLU A 37 2.83 12.69 -16.16
N ILE A 38 2.19 11.59 -16.57
CA ILE A 38 2.44 10.88 -17.83
C ILE A 38 1.32 11.08 -18.87
N GLY A 39 0.43 12.08 -18.68
CA GLY A 39 -0.61 12.43 -19.65
C GLY A 39 -1.90 11.61 -19.56
N LEU A 40 -2.06 10.76 -18.55
CA LEU A 40 -3.24 9.94 -18.33
C LEU A 40 -4.17 10.57 -17.28
N LYS A 41 -5.39 10.93 -17.69
CA LYS A 41 -6.42 11.44 -16.77
C LYS A 41 -7.28 10.31 -16.24
N LEU A 42 -6.93 9.78 -15.06
CA LEU A 42 -7.68 8.72 -14.38
C LEU A 42 -8.53 9.25 -13.21
N ASN A 43 -9.67 8.61 -12.93
CA ASN A 43 -10.56 9.00 -11.85
C ASN A 43 -10.11 8.40 -10.50
N ALA A 44 -9.78 9.25 -9.53
CA ALA A 44 -9.28 8.83 -8.22
C ALA A 44 -10.24 7.89 -7.47
N ASP A 45 -11.55 8.15 -7.47
CA ASP A 45 -12.52 7.30 -6.76
C ASP A 45 -12.63 5.90 -7.38
N LYS A 46 -12.50 5.80 -8.71
CA LYS A 46 -12.41 4.49 -9.40
C LYS A 46 -11.14 3.76 -9.00
N LEU A 47 -10.01 4.45 -8.95
CA LEU A 47 -8.73 3.89 -8.53
C LEU A 47 -8.77 3.40 -7.07
N ASP A 48 -9.39 4.13 -6.15
CA ASP A 48 -9.56 3.68 -4.76
C ASP A 48 -10.36 2.37 -4.66
N ARG A 49 -11.48 2.28 -5.40
CA ARG A 49 -12.29 1.05 -5.42
C ARG A 49 -11.54 -0.12 -6.05
N ALA A 50 -10.86 0.12 -7.17
CA ALA A 50 -10.06 -0.87 -7.85
C ALA A 50 -8.91 -1.38 -6.97
N PHE A 51 -8.20 -0.47 -6.28
CA PHE A 51 -7.15 -0.83 -5.32
C PHE A 51 -7.69 -1.71 -4.20
N ALA A 52 -8.81 -1.33 -3.58
CA ALA A 52 -9.42 -2.12 -2.52
C ALA A 52 -9.88 -3.52 -3.01
N SER A 53 -10.28 -3.63 -4.28
CA SER A 53 -10.62 -4.91 -4.92
C SER A 53 -9.37 -5.75 -5.18
N ALA A 54 -8.35 -5.17 -5.83
CA ALA A 54 -7.10 -5.84 -6.15
C ALA A 54 -6.36 -6.31 -4.88
N TRP A 55 -6.35 -5.49 -3.83
CA TRP A 55 -5.72 -5.83 -2.55
C TRP A 55 -6.27 -7.12 -1.94
N LYS A 56 -7.57 -7.38 -2.08
CA LYS A 56 -8.22 -8.62 -1.60
C LYS A 56 -7.87 -9.85 -2.44
N GLN A 57 -7.44 -9.66 -3.68
CA GLN A 57 -7.07 -10.74 -4.60
C GLN A 57 -5.59 -11.13 -4.47
N MET A 58 -4.75 -10.21 -4.00
CA MET A 58 -3.31 -10.46 -3.88
C MET A 58 -2.98 -11.50 -2.80
N PRO A 59 -1.95 -12.33 -3.02
CA PRO A 59 -1.51 -13.29 -2.02
C PRO A 59 -1.00 -12.58 -0.76
N ALA A 60 -1.29 -13.19 0.40
CA ALA A 60 -0.82 -12.71 1.68
C ALA A 60 0.71 -12.63 1.71
N ARG A 61 1.25 -11.59 2.33
CA ARG A 61 2.70 -11.39 2.50
C ARG A 61 3.09 -11.78 3.92
N PRO A 62 3.62 -13.00 4.15
CA PRO A 62 4.00 -13.44 5.49
C PRO A 62 5.19 -12.62 5.99
N ALA A 63 5.26 -12.35 7.30
CA ALA A 63 6.44 -11.73 7.88
C ALA A 63 7.68 -12.60 7.61
N ILE A 64 8.80 -11.96 7.26
CA ILE A 64 10.09 -12.62 7.06
C ILE A 64 11.17 -11.89 7.86
N ASP A 65 12.22 -12.62 8.23
CA ASP A 65 13.42 -12.03 8.80
C ASP A 65 14.36 -11.60 7.66
N GLY A 66 14.62 -10.31 7.55
CA GLY A 66 15.53 -9.74 6.55
C GLY A 66 14.84 -9.16 5.32
N SER A 67 15.63 -8.91 4.27
CA SER A 67 15.16 -8.29 3.03
C SER A 67 14.41 -9.28 2.14
N ARG A 68 13.46 -8.75 1.36
CA ARG A 68 12.76 -9.53 0.34
C ARG A 68 13.52 -9.50 -0.98
N PRO A 69 13.44 -10.55 -1.80
CA PRO A 69 13.90 -10.49 -3.19
C PRO A 69 13.23 -9.32 -3.94
N ASP A 70 14.04 -8.44 -4.53
CA ASP A 70 13.62 -7.20 -5.22
C ASP A 70 12.63 -6.32 -4.42
N ASP A 71 12.73 -6.34 -3.09
CA ASP A 71 11.90 -5.52 -2.18
C ASP A 71 10.40 -5.58 -2.50
N ASP A 72 9.89 -6.77 -2.88
CA ASP A 72 8.49 -6.99 -3.29
C ASP A 72 8.02 -6.23 -4.53
N LYS A 73 8.90 -5.61 -5.33
CA LYS A 73 8.47 -4.85 -6.52
C LYS A 73 7.62 -5.68 -7.48
N GLY A 74 7.95 -6.95 -7.70
CA GLY A 74 7.14 -7.85 -8.52
C GLY A 74 5.72 -8.03 -7.98
N TRP A 75 5.57 -8.18 -6.67
CA TRP A 75 4.26 -8.26 -6.00
C TRP A 75 3.49 -6.95 -6.17
N TRP A 76 4.15 -5.81 -5.95
CA TRP A 76 3.52 -4.49 -6.12
C TRP A 76 3.12 -4.21 -7.57
N ARG A 77 3.92 -4.64 -8.54
CA ARG A 77 3.61 -4.52 -9.97
C ARG A 77 2.35 -5.29 -10.32
N GLN A 78 2.23 -6.54 -9.87
CA GLN A 78 1.01 -7.32 -10.08
C GLN A 78 -0.22 -6.66 -9.46
N LEU A 79 -0.12 -6.07 -8.26
CA LEU A 79 -1.23 -5.33 -7.67
C LEU A 79 -1.63 -4.12 -8.54
N VAL A 80 -0.65 -3.34 -9.00
CA VAL A 80 -0.89 -2.18 -9.87
C VAL A 80 -1.53 -2.61 -11.20
N ASP A 81 -1.06 -3.72 -11.79
CA ASP A 81 -1.62 -4.26 -13.03
C ASP A 81 -3.10 -4.63 -12.86
N LEU A 82 -3.48 -5.27 -11.74
CA LEU A 82 -4.89 -5.54 -11.43
C LEU A 82 -5.74 -4.27 -11.31
N VAL A 83 -5.19 -3.20 -10.72
CA VAL A 83 -5.88 -1.91 -10.61
C VAL A 83 -6.09 -1.26 -11.97
N LEU A 84 -5.04 -1.23 -12.80
CA LEU A 84 -5.10 -0.60 -14.13
C LEU A 84 -5.98 -1.38 -15.10
N ASN A 85 -5.98 -2.71 -15.03
CA ASN A 85 -6.88 -3.55 -15.83
C ASN A 85 -8.37 -3.30 -15.52
N ASP A 86 -8.72 -2.93 -14.28
CA ASP A 86 -10.09 -2.57 -13.90
C ASP A 86 -10.46 -1.15 -14.34
N VAL A 87 -9.55 -0.18 -14.14
CA VAL A 87 -9.84 1.25 -14.35
C VAL A 87 -9.66 1.68 -15.80
N ALA A 88 -8.73 1.07 -16.52
CA ALA A 88 -8.31 1.48 -17.85
C ALA A 88 -7.87 0.27 -18.71
N PRO A 89 -8.79 -0.66 -19.02
CA PRO A 89 -8.48 -1.92 -19.72
C PRO A 89 -7.96 -1.74 -21.16
N SER A 90 -8.08 -0.53 -21.74
CA SER A 90 -7.56 -0.21 -23.07
C SER A 90 -6.12 0.29 -23.05
N LEU A 91 -5.51 0.51 -21.88
CA LEU A 91 -4.08 0.81 -21.76
C LEU A 91 -3.31 -0.49 -21.97
N ASN A 92 -2.82 -0.73 -23.20
CA ASN A 92 -1.70 -1.66 -23.41
C ASN A 92 -0.39 -0.99 -22.97
N GLU A 93 0.71 -1.76 -22.85
CA GLU A 93 2.02 -1.29 -22.35
C GLU A 93 2.37 0.14 -22.83
N LEU A 94 1.97 1.13 -22.02
CA LEU A 94 2.16 2.58 -22.17
C LEU A 94 2.38 3.04 -23.62
N ASP A 95 1.27 3.21 -24.38
CA ASP A 95 1.27 3.99 -25.63
C ASP A 95 1.86 5.41 -25.43
#